data_AF-A0A2T5RJ67-F1
#
_entry.id   AF-A0A2T5RJ67-F1
#
_cell.length_a   1.000
_cell.length_b   1.000
_cell.length_c   1.000
_cell.angle_alpha   90.00
_cell.angle_beta   90.00
_cell.angle_gamma   90.00
#
_symmetry.space_group_name_H-M   'P 1'
#
loop_
_entity.id
_entity.type
_entity.pdbx_description
1 polymer ?
#
loop_
_entity_poly.entity_id
_entity_poly.type
_entity_poly.pdbx_seq_one_letter_code
_entity_poly.pdbx_strand_id
1 'polypeptide(L)'
;MQTLFVLDSLDNLIKAGRMGKLKGKIASFFNIKPVLGATEEGTITLVDKARGSKRAIRKLVDKIGEKGENLEEKVLGIAHCNALEKAEYIKEKAAEKYNFREIIIVETAGISTVYANEGGIVLAF
;
A
#
# COMPACT_ATOMS: atom_id res chain seq x y z
N MET A 1 3.65 -13.33 -4.96
CA MET A 1 4.09 -11.99 -4.52
C MET A 1 2.86 -11.11 -4.45
N GLN A 2 2.62 -10.49 -3.29
CA GLN A 2 1.53 -9.58 -3.00
C GLN A 2 2.05 -8.15 -3.04
N THR A 3 1.19 -7.23 -3.44
CA THR A 3 1.47 -5.79 -3.38
C THR A 3 0.26 -5.09 -2.80
N LEU A 4 0.48 -4.30 -1.74
CA LEU A 4 -0.56 -3.53 -1.06
C LEU A 4 -0.08 -2.11 -0.87
N PHE A 5 -0.96 -1.12 -0.99
CA PHE A 5 -0.55 0.27 -0.89
C PHE A 5 -1.66 1.21 -0.47
N VAL A 6 -1.25 2.32 0.15
CA VAL A 6 -2.10 3.45 0.51
C VAL A 6 -1.39 4.71 0.04
N LEU A 7 -2.04 5.46 -0.84
CA LEU A 7 -1.51 6.71 -1.37
C LEU A 7 -2.36 7.88 -0.92
N ASP A 8 -1.73 9.04 -0.77
CA ASP A 8 -2.46 10.24 -0.38
C ASP A 8 -3.24 10.86 -1.53
N SER A 9 -2.73 10.74 -2.77
CA SER A 9 -3.41 11.06 -4.03
C SER A 9 -3.26 9.92 -5.04
N LEU A 10 -4.31 9.71 -5.85
CA LEU A 10 -4.35 8.72 -6.93
C LEU A 10 -4.28 9.37 -8.32
N ASP A 11 -4.06 10.69 -8.39
CA ASP A 11 -4.21 11.46 -9.63
C ASP A 11 -3.29 10.97 -10.73
N ASN A 12 -2.04 10.66 -10.41
CA ASN A 12 -1.05 10.20 -11.39
C ASN A 12 -1.42 8.81 -11.93
N LEU A 13 -1.92 7.90 -11.07
CA LEU A 13 -2.42 6.60 -11.50
C LEU A 13 -3.66 6.73 -12.39
N ILE A 14 -4.56 7.66 -12.09
CA ILE A 14 -5.76 7.94 -12.89
C ILE A 14 -5.37 8.52 -14.26
N LYS A 15 -4.50 9.52 -14.29
CA LYS A 15 -4.02 10.18 -15.52
C LYS A 15 -3.26 9.21 -16.42
N ALA A 16 -2.47 8.31 -15.84
CA ALA A 16 -1.75 7.27 -16.58
C ALA A 16 -2.61 6.06 -16.99
N GLY A 17 -3.92 6.09 -16.75
CA GLY A 17 -4.85 5.04 -17.15
C GLY A 17 -4.79 3.76 -16.31
N ARG A 18 -4.01 3.73 -15.22
CA ARG A 18 -3.81 2.54 -14.37
C ARG A 18 -5.01 2.20 -13.48
N MET A 19 -5.94 3.14 -13.34
CA MET A 19 -7.16 2.99 -12.52
C MET A 19 -8.43 2.74 -13.33
N GLY A 20 -8.35 2.39 -14.63
CA GLY A 20 -9.51 2.35 -15.54
C GLY A 20 -10.78 1.68 -14.98
N LYS A 21 -10.66 0.44 -14.47
CA LYS A 21 -11.80 -0.31 -13.88
C LYS A 21 -12.25 0.22 -12.51
N LEU A 22 -11.40 0.99 -11.82
CA LEU A 22 -11.60 1.48 -10.45
C LEU A 22 -12.02 2.96 -10.40
N LYS A 23 -11.86 3.71 -11.49
CA LYS A 23 -12.10 5.16 -11.58
C LYS A 23 -13.51 5.54 -11.11
N GLY A 24 -14.53 4.80 -11.53
CA GLY A 24 -15.93 5.04 -11.11
C GLY A 24 -16.20 4.74 -9.63
N LYS A 25 -15.46 3.80 -9.02
CA LYS A 25 -15.62 3.43 -7.61
C LYS A 25 -14.98 4.42 -6.65
N ILE A 26 -13.91 5.08 -7.08
CA ILE A 26 -13.13 6.01 -6.23
C ILE A 26 -13.55 7.47 -6.42
N ALA A 27 -14.18 7.81 -7.55
CA ALA A 27 -14.67 9.18 -7.80
C ALA A 27 -15.65 9.69 -6.72
N SER A 28 -16.31 8.80 -5.97
CA SER A 28 -17.25 9.14 -4.91
C SER A 28 -16.63 9.21 -3.49
N PHE A 29 -15.33 8.91 -3.34
CA PHE A 29 -14.69 8.82 -2.03
C PHE A 29 -14.25 10.19 -1.52
N PHE A 30 -15.21 10.96 -1.01
CA PHE A 30 -14.90 12.16 -0.25
C PHE A 30 -14.43 11.77 1.16
N ASN A 31 -13.19 12.13 1.50
CA ASN A 31 -12.58 11.91 2.83
C ASN A 31 -12.40 10.43 3.25
N ILE A 32 -12.36 9.50 2.28
CA ILE A 32 -12.06 8.09 2.50
C ILE A 32 -10.74 7.75 1.79
N LYS A 33 -9.80 7.15 2.52
CA LYS A 33 -8.53 6.66 2.01
C LYS A 33 -8.70 5.20 1.57
N PRO A 34 -8.55 4.89 0.28
CA PRO A 34 -8.60 3.52 -0.20
C PRO A 34 -7.32 2.77 0.19
N VAL A 35 -7.47 1.50 0.56
CA VAL A 35 -6.38 0.54 0.63
C VAL A 35 -6.45 -0.27 -0.66
N LEU A 36 -5.37 -0.25 -1.42
CA LEU A 36 -5.29 -0.82 -2.76
C LEU A 36 -4.35 -2.02 -2.76
N GLY A 37 -4.49 -2.86 -3.78
CA GLY A 37 -3.57 -3.96 -4.01
C GLY A 37 -3.51 -4.38 -5.47
N ALA A 38 -2.59 -5.27 -5.78
CA ALA A 38 -2.49 -5.89 -7.10
C ALA A 38 -3.44 -7.09 -7.24
N THR A 39 -3.98 -7.27 -8.44
CA THR A 39 -4.60 -8.53 -8.88
C THR A 39 -3.54 -9.48 -9.45
N GLU A 40 -3.91 -10.74 -9.69
CA GLU A 40 -3.01 -11.73 -10.31
C GLU A 40 -2.56 -11.31 -11.72
N GLU A 41 -3.39 -10.55 -12.43
CA GLU A 41 -3.09 -10.01 -13.76
C GLU A 41 -2.29 -8.69 -13.71
N GLY A 42 -1.83 -8.26 -12.53
CA GLY A 42 -1.04 -7.04 -12.35
C GLY A 42 -1.83 -5.74 -12.47
N THR A 43 -3.16 -5.80 -12.27
CA THR A 43 -4.02 -4.61 -12.26
C THR A 43 -4.28 -4.11 -10.84
N ILE A 44 -4.76 -2.87 -10.69
CA ILE A 44 -5.03 -2.28 -9.37
C ILE A 44 -6.48 -2.57 -8.95
N THR A 45 -6.66 -3.07 -7.73
CA THR A 45 -7.96 -3.32 -7.11
C THR A 45 -8.10 -2.66 -5.74
N LEU A 46 -9.34 -2.43 -5.31
CA LEU A 46 -9.67 -1.92 -3.98
C LEU A 46 -9.77 -3.11 -3.02
N VAL A 47 -8.87 -3.20 -2.04
CA VAL A 47 -8.87 -4.28 -1.05
C VAL A 47 -9.63 -3.88 0.22
N ASP A 48 -9.59 -2.60 0.57
CA ASP A 48 -10.36 -2.05 1.69
C ASP A 48 -10.45 -0.52 1.57
N LYS A 49 -11.14 0.13 2.51
CA LYS A 49 -11.23 1.58 2.63
C LYS A 49 -11.37 1.99 4.10
N ALA A 50 -10.84 3.15 4.43
CA ALA A 50 -10.92 3.72 5.77
C ALA A 50 -11.10 5.24 5.74
N ARG A 51 -11.73 5.80 6.77
CA ARG A 51 -11.71 7.24 7.00
C ARG A 51 -10.42 7.61 7.73
N GLY A 52 -9.61 8.48 7.11
CA GLY A 52 -8.33 8.96 7.65
C GLY A 52 -7.14 8.01 7.46
N SER A 53 -5.94 8.59 7.34
CA SER A 53 -4.71 7.86 6.98
C SER A 53 -4.28 6.84 8.04
N LYS A 54 -4.39 7.17 9.34
CA LYS A 54 -4.02 6.25 10.43
C LYS A 54 -4.81 4.94 10.39
N ARG A 55 -6.11 5.01 10.10
CA ARG A 55 -6.96 3.81 10.03
C ARG A 55 -6.72 3.03 8.73
N ALA A 56 -6.43 3.72 7.63
CA ALA A 56 -6.04 3.07 6.37
C ALA A 56 -4.73 2.29 6.52
N ILE A 57 -3.72 2.86 7.21
CA ILE A 57 -2.45 2.18 7.50
C ILE A 57 -2.65 0.95 8.38
N ARG A 58 -3.49 1.04 9.43
CA ARG A 58 -3.80 -0.14 10.26
C ARG A 58 -4.44 -1.26 9.42
N LYS A 59 -5.42 -0.90 8.58
CA LYS A 59 -6.04 -1.86 7.65
C LYS A 59 -5.03 -2.43 6.64
N LEU A 60 -4.11 -1.61 6.15
CA LEU A 60 -3.03 -2.04 5.26
C LEU A 60 -2.18 -3.14 5.92
N VAL A 61 -1.81 -2.96 7.20
CA VAL A 61 -1.12 -3.99 7.99
C VAL A 61 -2.00 -5.22 8.20
N ASP A 62 -3.28 -5.06 8.55
CA ASP A 62 -4.19 -6.18 8.75
C ASP A 62 -4.35 -7.04 7.47
N LYS A 63 -4.33 -6.40 6.29
CA LYS A 63 -4.38 -7.09 4.99
C LYS A 63 -3.14 -7.91 4.66
N ILE A 64 -2.03 -7.74 5.39
CA ILE A 64 -0.86 -8.63 5.26
C ILE A 64 -1.25 -10.05 5.65
N GLY A 65 -1.90 -10.24 6.80
CA GLY A 65 -2.29 -11.58 7.27
C GLY A 65 -3.39 -12.24 6.45
N GLU A 66 -4.24 -11.46 5.77
CA GLU A 66 -5.28 -12.00 4.90
C GLU A 66 -4.76 -12.46 3.53
N LYS A 67 -3.63 -11.90 3.07
CA LYS A 67 -3.08 -12.16 1.73
C LYS A 67 -1.73 -12.86 1.73
N GLY A 68 -1.09 -12.90 2.89
CA GLY A 68 0.22 -13.51 3.10
C GLY A 68 0.12 -14.98 3.43
N GLU A 69 1.09 -15.73 2.93
CA GLU A 69 1.34 -17.14 3.23
C GLU A 69 2.84 -17.31 3.45
N ASN A 70 3.26 -18.17 4.39
CA ASN A 70 4.65 -18.46 4.76
C ASN A 70 5.48 -17.18 4.94
N LEU A 71 5.00 -16.26 5.78
CA LEU A 71 5.60 -14.93 5.95
C LEU A 71 7.02 -15.00 6.52
N GLU A 72 7.32 -16.03 7.30
CA GLU A 72 8.62 -16.33 7.91
C GLU A 72 9.72 -16.64 6.90
N GLU A 73 9.35 -16.98 5.66
CA GLU A 73 10.30 -17.19 4.57
C GLU A 73 10.49 -15.93 3.71
N LYS A 74 9.69 -14.88 3.96
CA LYS A 74 9.54 -13.71 3.09
C LYS A 74 10.18 -12.46 3.68
N VAL A 75 10.58 -11.56 2.79
CA VAL A 75 11.00 -10.20 3.13
C VAL A 75 9.82 -9.26 2.90
N LEU A 76 9.43 -8.51 3.92
CA LEU A 76 8.50 -7.39 3.76
C LEU A 76 9.27 -6.16 3.30
N GLY A 77 9.08 -5.77 2.05
CA GLY A 77 9.55 -4.49 1.53
C GLY A 77 8.53 -3.39 1.79
N ILE A 78 8.96 -2.31 2.44
CA ILE A 78 8.16 -1.11 2.70
C ILE A 78 8.79 0.05 1.91
N ALA A 79 8.23 0.36 0.75
CA ALA A 79 8.66 1.51 -0.04
C ALA A 79 7.84 2.75 0.32
N HIS A 80 8.51 3.89 0.53
CA HIS A 80 7.86 5.15 0.86
C HIS A 80 8.30 6.32 -0.03
N CYS A 81 7.39 7.26 -0.28
CA CYS A 81 7.70 8.55 -0.90
C CYS A 81 7.56 9.64 0.17
N ASN A 82 8.69 10.15 0.69
CA ASN A 82 8.74 11.16 1.75
C ASN A 82 7.84 10.84 2.98
N ALA A 83 7.79 9.56 3.38
CA ALA A 83 6.88 9.08 4.42
C ALA A 83 7.54 8.11 5.40
N LEU A 84 8.80 8.37 5.77
CA LEU A 84 9.61 7.49 6.62
C LEU A 84 8.91 7.17 7.96
N GLU A 85 8.32 8.16 8.62
CA GLU A 85 7.59 7.95 9.89
C GLU A 85 6.41 6.97 9.73
N LYS A 86 5.69 7.03 8.61
CA LYS A 86 4.60 6.09 8.31
C LYS A 86 5.17 4.68 8.06
N ALA A 87 6.30 4.59 7.36
CA ALA A 87 6.98 3.32 7.07
C ALA A 87 7.49 2.65 8.34
N GLU A 88 8.11 3.39 9.25
CA GLU A 88 8.57 2.88 10.55
C GLU A 88 7.39 2.42 11.43
N TYR A 89 6.31 3.19 11.47
CA TYR A 89 5.09 2.76 12.18
C TYR A 89 4.52 1.46 11.59
N ILE A 90 4.55 1.28 10.27
CA ILE A 90 4.12 0.02 9.63
C ILE A 90 5.06 -1.12 9.99
N LYS A 91 6.38 -0.90 9.96
CA LYS A 91 7.38 -1.90 10.33
C LYS A 91 7.15 -2.40 11.76
N GLU A 92 6.95 -1.48 12.70
CA GLU A 92 6.61 -1.81 14.09
C GLU A 92 5.36 -2.69 14.17
N LYS A 93 4.25 -2.26 13.53
CA LYS A 93 2.98 -3.00 13.59
C LYS A 93 2.98 -4.32 12.83
N ALA A 94 3.76 -4.43 11.76
CA ALA A 94 3.95 -5.67 11.04
C ALA A 94 4.77 -6.65 11.88
N ALA A 95 5.87 -6.21 12.51
CA ALA A 95 6.70 -7.03 13.38
C ALA A 95 5.97 -7.52 14.65
N GLU A 96 5.05 -6.71 15.19
CA GLU A 96 4.20 -7.11 16.31
C GLU A 96 3.22 -8.26 15.97
N LYS A 97 2.79 -8.34 14.71
CA LYS A 97 1.72 -9.26 14.28
C LYS A 97 2.19 -10.46 13.48
N TYR A 98 3.31 -10.32 12.76
CA TYR A 98 3.74 -11.27 11.74
C TYR A 98 5.24 -11.53 11.87
N ASN A 99 5.62 -12.80 11.76
CA ASN A 99 7.01 -13.22 11.79
C ASN A 99 7.58 -13.20 10.37
N PHE A 100 8.01 -12.04 9.87
CA PHE A 100 8.72 -11.97 8.59
C PHE A 100 10.19 -12.38 8.74
N ARG A 101 10.79 -12.97 7.70
CA ARG A 101 12.25 -13.22 7.67
C ARG A 101 13.04 -11.95 7.89
N GLU A 102 12.59 -10.87 7.25
CA GLU A 102 13.21 -9.57 7.29
C GLU A 102 12.17 -8.49 6.92
N ILE A 103 12.31 -7.29 7.49
CA ILE A 103 11.49 -6.13 7.12
C ILE A 103 12.42 -5.00 6.74
N ILE A 104 12.39 -4.61 5.46
CA ILE A 104 13.24 -3.56 4.90
C ILE A 104 12.40 -2.33 4.56
N ILE A 105 12.94 -1.15 4.86
CA ILE A 105 12.37 0.13 4.46
C ILE A 105 13.26 0.71 3.36
N VAL A 106 12.64 1.17 2.28
CA VAL A 106 13.32 1.77 1.13
C VAL A 106 12.58 3.01 0.67
N GLU A 107 13.31 3.91 0.00
CA GLU A 107 12.71 5.04 -0.68
C GLU A 107 12.17 4.61 -2.05
N THR A 108 11.04 5.18 -2.47
CA THR A 108 10.60 5.08 -3.87
C THR A 108 11.58 5.81 -4.78
N ALA A 109 11.84 5.26 -5.96
CA ALA A 109 12.66 5.88 -6.98
C ALA A 109 11.96 5.94 -8.34
N GLY A 110 12.37 6.89 -9.18
CA GLY A 110 11.94 7.01 -10.58
C GLY A 110 10.42 7.06 -10.74
N ILE A 111 9.88 6.17 -11.58
CA ILE A 111 8.44 6.14 -11.88
C ILE A 111 7.59 5.75 -10.67
N SER A 112 8.15 4.99 -9.72
CA SER A 112 7.45 4.62 -8.48
C SER A 112 7.17 5.85 -7.63
N THR A 113 8.09 6.83 -7.59
CA THR A 113 7.87 8.10 -6.89
C THR A 113 6.72 8.89 -7.50
N VAL A 114 6.65 8.94 -8.84
CA VAL A 114 5.56 9.60 -9.57
C VAL A 114 4.21 8.96 -9.24
N TYR A 115 4.12 7.63 -9.20
CA TYR A 115 2.87 6.96 -8.92
C TYR A 115 2.49 6.93 -7.44
N ALA A 116 3.44 6.70 -6.54
CA ALA A 116 3.21 6.67 -5.10
C ALA A 116 2.77 8.04 -4.59
N ASN A 117 3.29 9.12 -5.20
CA ASN A 117 3.02 10.50 -4.83
C ASN A 117 3.50 10.81 -3.40
N GLU A 118 3.50 12.10 -3.04
CA GLU A 118 3.90 12.56 -1.72
C GLU A 118 3.11 11.84 -0.62
N GLY A 119 3.82 11.32 0.38
CA GLY A 119 3.20 10.63 1.51
C GLY A 119 2.81 9.16 1.24
N GLY A 120 3.06 8.63 0.04
CA GLY A 120 2.66 7.30 -0.39
C GLY A 120 3.45 6.16 0.25
N ILE A 121 2.77 5.04 0.48
CA ILE A 121 3.32 3.79 1.03
C ILE A 121 2.95 2.62 0.12
N VAL A 122 3.95 1.78 -0.19
CA VAL A 122 3.78 0.53 -0.93
C VAL A 122 4.46 -0.61 -0.18
N LEU A 123 3.74 -1.72 0.00
CA LEU A 123 4.21 -2.96 0.60
C LEU A 123 4.35 -4.04 -0.47
N ALA A 124 5.40 -4.84 -0.39
CA ALA A 124 5.60 -6.03 -1.21
C ALA A 124 6.13 -7.19 -0.37
N PHE A 125 5.54 -8.38 -0.53
CA PHE A 125 5.91 -9.62 0.16
C PHE A 125 5.36 -10.88 -0.54
#